data_AF-A0AAJ2MSJ3-F1
#
_entry.id   AF-A0AAJ2MSJ3-F1
#
_cell.length_a   1.000
_cell.length_b   1.000
_cell.length_c   1.000
_cell.angle_alpha   90.00
_cell.angle_beta   90.00
_cell.angle_gamma   90.00
#
_symmetry.space_group_name_H-M   'P 1'
#
loop_
_entity.id
_entity.type
_entity.pdbx_description
1 polymer ?
#
loop_
_entity_poly.entity_id
_entity_poly.type
_entity_poly.pdbx_seq_one_letter_code
_entity_poly.pdbx_strand_id
1 'polypeptide(L)'
;MRALFVGGVVDNSEMDLEGSHPPVHYPEDTGGGHSRYRLHQVGHGADGSVAYAVYGAPDMADEEVARVAEERAYARRFEATPTLFEH
;
A
#
# COMPACT_ATOMS: atom_id res chain seq x y z
N MET A 1 2.43 -1.02 11.12
CA MET A 1 1.31 -0.83 10.16
C MET A 1 1.21 -2.05 9.24
N ARG A 2 0.16 -2.20 8.42
CA ARG A 2 0.06 -3.30 7.43
C ARG A 2 0.39 -2.86 6.00
N ALA A 3 1.19 -3.64 5.29
CA ALA A 3 1.41 -3.50 3.84
C ALA A 3 0.57 -4.52 3.08
N LEU A 4 -0.18 -4.06 2.07
CA LEU A 4 -1.09 -4.86 1.25
C LEU A 4 -0.61 -4.82 -0.18
N PHE A 5 -0.35 -5.97 -0.79
CA PHE A 5 0.21 -6.04 -2.14
C PHE A 5 -0.85 -6.42 -3.18
N VAL A 6 -0.84 -5.69 -4.28
CA VAL A 6 -1.73 -5.85 -5.43
C VAL A 6 -0.87 -6.03 -6.68
N GLY A 7 -1.07 -7.17 -7.35
CA GLY A 7 -0.30 -7.59 -8.52
C GLY A 7 1.14 -8.02 -8.22
N GLY A 8 1.89 -8.30 -9.28
CA GLY A 8 3.30 -8.68 -9.20
C GLY A 8 3.56 -10.10 -8.65
N VAL A 9 4.78 -10.33 -8.15
CA VAL A 9 5.27 -11.66 -7.72
C VAL A 9 4.64 -12.11 -6.40
N VAL A 10 4.35 -11.17 -5.52
CA VAL A 10 3.72 -11.35 -4.21
C VAL A 10 2.40 -10.59 -4.23
N ASP A 11 1.39 -11.17 -4.89
CA ASP A 11 0.04 -10.61 -4.96
C ASP A 11 -0.83 -11.17 -3.81
N ASN A 12 -1.90 -10.44 -3.46
CA ASN A 12 -2.89 -10.81 -2.43
C ASN A 12 -2.28 -11.09 -1.05
N SER A 13 -1.07 -10.58 -0.81
CA SER A 13 -0.33 -10.83 0.41
C SER A 13 -0.38 -9.61 1.32
N GLU A 14 -0.32 -9.87 2.61
CA GLU A 14 -0.28 -8.88 3.66
C GLU A 14 0.98 -9.09 4.49
N MET A 15 1.68 -8.01 4.82
CA MET A 15 2.88 -8.05 5.64
C MET A 15 2.81 -7.02 6.75
N ASP A 16 3.44 -7.33 7.88
CA ASP A 16 3.77 -6.33 8.88
C ASP A 16 4.84 -5.39 8.31
N LEU A 17 4.57 -4.10 8.41
CA LEU A 17 5.49 -3.03 8.03
C LEU A 17 5.85 -2.24 9.28
N GLU A 18 7.14 -2.19 9.55
CA GLU A 18 7.73 -1.48 10.68
C GLU A 18 7.76 0.03 10.43
N GLY A 19 7.68 0.81 11.51
CA GLY A 19 7.68 2.26 11.44
C GLY A 19 6.28 2.89 11.36
N SER A 20 6.27 4.22 11.27
CA SER A 20 5.06 5.05 11.27
C SER A 20 4.70 5.64 9.90
N HIS A 21 5.60 5.53 8.92
CA HIS A 21 5.41 6.06 7.58
C HIS A 21 5.74 4.99 6.55
N PRO A 22 4.85 4.69 5.58
CA PRO A 22 5.14 3.74 4.53
C PRO A 22 6.20 4.31 3.57
N PRO A 23 7.22 3.53 3.16
CA PRO A 23 8.11 3.95 2.09
C PRO A 23 7.34 4.04 0.76
N VAL A 24 7.75 4.95 -0.12
CA VAL A 24 7.14 5.10 -1.47
C VAL A 24 7.36 3.86 -2.32
N HIS A 25 8.45 3.14 -2.06
CA HIS A 25 8.89 1.95 -2.77
C HIS A 25 9.02 0.77 -1.81
N TYR A 26 8.58 -0.42 -2.25
CA TYR A 26 8.76 -1.64 -1.47
C TYR A 26 9.46 -2.75 -2.29
N PRO A 27 10.50 -3.39 -1.73
CA PRO A 27 11.24 -2.98 -0.52
C PRO A 27 11.78 -1.55 -0.65
N GLU A 28 12.07 -0.92 0.50
CA GLU A 28 12.66 0.41 0.53
C GLU A 28 13.97 0.45 -0.26
N ASP A 29 14.20 1.55 -0.99
CA ASP A 29 15.35 1.69 -1.89
C ASP A 29 16.67 1.71 -1.10
N THR A 30 17.37 0.58 -1.09
CA THR A 30 18.66 0.41 -0.40
C THR A 30 19.87 0.55 -1.34
N GLY A 31 19.68 1.11 -2.54
CA GLY A 31 20.77 1.57 -3.40
C GLY A 31 21.23 0.62 -4.51
N GLY A 32 20.38 -0.27 -5.05
CA GLY A 32 20.76 -1.06 -6.23
C GLY A 32 19.70 -1.93 -6.90
N GLY A 33 18.47 -1.98 -6.38
CA GLY A 33 17.39 -2.80 -6.94
C GLY A 33 16.30 -1.96 -7.58
N HIS A 34 15.63 -2.50 -8.60
CA HIS A 34 14.35 -1.94 -9.05
C HIS A 34 13.30 -2.18 -7.96
N SER A 35 12.59 -1.11 -7.58
CA SER A 35 11.43 -1.22 -6.70
C SER A 35 10.43 -2.22 -7.26
N ARG A 36 10.04 -3.19 -6.44
CA ARG A 36 9.08 -4.25 -6.85
C ARG A 36 7.64 -3.76 -6.77
N TYR A 37 7.40 -2.75 -5.94
CA TYR A 37 6.08 -2.21 -5.69
C TYR A 37 6.14 -0.73 -5.36
N ARG A 38 5.11 0.02 -5.77
CA ARG A 38 4.97 1.45 -5.46
C ARG A 38 3.76 1.67 -4.57
N LEU A 39 3.84 2.68 -3.70
CA LEU A 39 2.74 3.06 -2.81
C LEU A 39 1.65 3.79 -3.59
N HIS A 40 0.39 3.34 -3.49
CA HIS A 40 -0.76 3.98 -4.17
C HIS A 40 -1.83 4.51 -3.22
N GLN A 41 -1.89 4.00 -1.99
CA GLN A 41 -2.91 4.42 -1.03
C GLN A 41 -2.42 4.22 0.40
N VAL A 42 -2.78 5.16 1.27
CA VAL A 42 -2.50 5.14 2.70
C VAL A 42 -3.82 5.22 3.46
N GLY A 43 -4.03 4.32 4.41
CA GLY A 43 -5.20 4.34 5.29
C GLY A 43 -4.85 4.91 6.65
N HIS A 44 -5.52 6.00 7.04
CA HIS A 44 -5.31 6.66 8.33
C HIS A 44 -6.40 6.28 9.33
N GLY A 45 -6.00 5.81 10.52
CA GLY A 45 -6.89 5.54 11.63
C GLY A 45 -7.48 6.84 12.23
N ALA A 46 -8.44 6.68 13.13
CA ALA A 46 -9.10 7.81 13.80
C ALA A 46 -8.14 8.68 14.64
N ASP A 47 -7.01 8.14 15.06
CA ASP A 47 -5.93 8.82 15.79
C ASP A 47 -4.91 9.50 14.86
N GLY A 48 -5.11 9.43 13.54
CA GLY A 48 -4.19 9.95 12.53
C GLY A 48 -2.98 9.04 12.26
N SER A 49 -2.87 7.89 12.93
CA SER A 49 -1.81 6.91 12.66
C SER A 49 -2.06 6.19 11.34
N VAL A 50 -1.00 5.71 10.69
CA VAL A 50 -1.17 4.90 9.49
C VAL A 50 -1.51 3.46 9.85
N ALA A 51 -2.73 3.03 9.54
CA ALA A 51 -3.21 1.68 9.77
C ALA A 51 -2.69 0.70 8.70
N TYR A 52 -2.75 1.11 7.43
CA TYR A 52 -2.29 0.31 6.30
C TYR A 52 -1.75 1.14 5.14
N ALA A 53 -1.01 0.47 4.25
CA ALA A 53 -0.55 0.99 2.97
C ALA A 53 -0.82 -0.05 1.86
N VAL A 54 -1.28 0.42 0.71
CA VAL A 54 -1.49 -0.43 -0.48
C VAL A 54 -0.39 -0.18 -1.49
N TYR A 55 0.24 -1.28 -1.89
CA TYR A 55 1.35 -1.33 -2.82
C TYR A 55 0.92 -2.05 -4.10
N GLY A 56 1.16 -1.41 -5.24
CA GLY A 56 0.87 -1.94 -6.56
C GLY A 56 2.14 -2.34 -7.30
N ALA A 57 2.05 -3.31 -8.20
CA ALA A 57 3.15 -3.66 -9.10
C ALA A 57 3.58 -2.42 -9.93
N PRO A 58 4.85 -2.34 -10.39
CA PRO A 58 5.40 -1.12 -11.00
C PRO A 58 4.74 -0.71 -12.31
N ASP A 59 3.99 -1.62 -12.93
CA ASP A 59 3.29 -1.47 -14.20
C ASP A 59 1.76 -1.41 -14.04
N MET A 60 1.23 -1.50 -12.80
CA MET A 60 -0.20 -1.29 -12.56
C MET A 60 -0.56 0.19 -12.57
N ALA A 61 -1.74 0.48 -13.14
CA ALA A 61 -2.36 1.80 -13.11
C ALA A 61 -2.99 2.08 -11.73
N ASP A 62 -2.99 3.35 -11.33
CA ASP A 62 -3.53 3.80 -10.04
C ASP A 62 -5.00 3.42 -9.89
N GLU A 63 -5.81 3.55 -10.96
CA GLU A 63 -7.24 3.24 -10.91
C GLU A 63 -7.49 1.75 -10.65
N GLU A 64 -6.64 0.88 -11.18
CA GLU A 64 -6.77 -0.57 -10.98
C GLU A 64 -6.42 -0.95 -9.54
N VAL A 65 -5.36 -0.37 -8.97
CA VAL A 65 -5.00 -0.59 -7.56
C VAL A 65 -6.10 -0.07 -6.63
N ALA A 66 -6.67 1.11 -6.94
CA ALA A 66 -7.78 1.69 -6.20
C ALA A 66 -9.03 0.81 -6.25
N ARG A 67 -9.41 0.31 -7.44
CA ARG A 67 -10.53 -0.63 -7.63
C ARG A 67 -10.36 -1.87 -6.76
N VAL A 68 -9.18 -2.49 -6.78
CA VAL A 68 -8.88 -3.66 -5.96
C VAL A 68 -8.98 -3.35 -4.45
N ALA A 69 -8.49 -2.19 -4.02
CA ALA A 69 -8.56 -1.80 -2.62
C ALA A 69 -10.00 -1.58 -2.13
N GLU A 70 -10.86 -1.03 -2.98
CA GLU A 70 -12.29 -0.88 -2.72
C GLU A 70 -13.00 -2.24 -2.66
N GLU A 71 -12.78 -3.11 -3.66
CA GLU A 71 -13.36 -4.45 -3.73
C GLU A 71 -13.04 -5.30 -2.50
N ARG A 72 -11.81 -5.15 -1.97
CA ARG A 72 -11.35 -5.86 -0.76
C ARG A 72 -11.72 -5.15 0.54
N ALA A 73 -12.36 -3.98 0.45
CA ALA A 73 -12.82 -3.17 1.56
C ALA A 73 -11.73 -2.90 2.63
N TYR A 74 -10.49 -2.61 2.20
CA TYR A 74 -9.37 -2.40 3.13
C TYR A 74 -9.63 -1.29 4.15
N ALA A 75 -10.16 -0.15 3.70
CA ALA A 75 -10.59 0.95 4.58
C ALA A 75 -11.52 0.47 5.70
N ARG A 76 -12.51 -0.36 5.37
CA ARG A 76 -13.47 -0.90 6.34
C ARG A 76 -12.80 -1.92 7.28
N ARG A 77 -11.95 -2.79 6.75
CA ARG A 77 -11.26 -3.85 7.52
C ARG A 77 -10.33 -3.27 8.58
N PHE A 78 -9.74 -2.11 8.29
CA PHE A 78 -8.80 -1.43 9.17
C PHE A 78 -9.40 -0.23 9.92
N GLU A 79 -10.71 0.01 9.78
CA GLU A 79 -11.38 1.18 10.38
C GLU A 79 -10.66 2.51 10.06
N ALA A 80 -10.23 2.66 8.82
CA ALA A 80 -9.36 3.73 8.38
C ALA A 80 -9.98 4.54 7.23
N THR A 81 -9.62 5.82 7.15
CA THR A 81 -9.93 6.68 6.01
C THR A 81 -8.82 6.56 4.95
N PRO A 82 -9.14 6.11 3.72
CA PRO A 82 -8.16 6.02 2.65
C PRO A 82 -7.79 7.38 2.08
N THR A 83 -6.54 7.53 1.69
CA THR A 83 -6.02 8.67 0.92
C THR A 83 -5.17 8.12 -0.21
N LEU A 84 -5.46 8.52 -1.45
CA LEU A 84 -4.65 8.14 -2.60
C LEU A 84 -3.28 8.80 -2.49
N PHE A 85 -2.24 8.07 -2.90
CA PHE A 85 -0.88 8.56 -2.96
C PHE A 85 -0.60 9.04 -4.39
N GLU A 86 -0.27 10.32 -4.54
CA GLU A 86 0.14 10.89 -5.83
C GLU A 86 1.65 10.65 -6.04
N HIS A 87 2.01 10.08 -7.19
CA HIS A 87 3.39 9.74 -7.56
C HIS A 87 4.23 10.93 -8.02
#